data_AF-A0A239HEG4-F1
#
_entry.id   AF-A0A239HEG4-F1
#
_cell.length_a   1.000
_cell.length_b   1.000
_cell.length_c   1.000
_cell.angle_alpha   90.00
_cell.angle_beta   90.00
_cell.angle_gamma   90.00
#
_symmetry.space_group_name_H-M   'P 1'
#
loop_
_entity.id
_entity.type
_entity.pdbx_description
1 polymer ?
#
loop_
_entity_poly.entity_id
_entity_poly.type
_entity_poly.pdbx_seq_one_letter_code
_entity_poly.pdbx_strand_id
1 'polypeptide(L)'
;MIQETIEKMRKMKLYGMSRSFSHATESGSLASLTPDELISLLVENEWDDRQNRRMDRSLRGARFRYKATVEELDFRPGRELDKNQLLRLADGAYIHKGENILMT
;
A
#
# COMPACT_ATOMS: atom_id res chain seq x y z
N MET A 1 26.55 -7.19 14.81
CA MET A 1 25.28 -7.43 15.55
C MET A 1 24.07 -6.90 14.77
N ILE A 2 23.95 -5.59 14.51
CA ILE A 2 22.81 -5.01 13.76
C ILE A 2 22.62 -5.64 12.36
N GLN A 3 23.72 -5.77 11.60
CA GLN A 3 23.69 -6.40 10.28
C GLN A 3 23.18 -7.85 10.31
N GLU A 4 23.54 -8.60 11.35
CA GLU A 4 23.10 -9.99 11.52
C GLU A 4 21.60 -10.05 11.84
N THR A 5 21.09 -9.10 12.62
CA THR A 5 19.65 -8.95 12.89
C THR A 5 18.87 -8.65 11.60
N ILE A 6 19.37 -7.75 10.75
CA ILE A 6 18.77 -7.43 9.45
C ILE A 6 18.73 -8.67 8.55
N GLU A 7 19.82 -9.44 8.49
CA GLU A 7 19.85 -10.68 7.73
C GLU A 7 18.87 -11.73 8.26
N LYS A 8 18.74 -11.87 9.59
CA LYS A 8 17.73 -12.76 10.20
C LYS A 8 16.32 -12.32 9.85
N MET A 9 16.01 -11.01 9.90
CA MET A 9 14.72 -10.47 9.46
C MET A 9 14.42 -10.80 8.00
N ARG A 10 15.39 -10.65 7.10
CA ARG A 10 15.25 -11.03 5.69
C ARG A 10 15.00 -12.52 5.50
N LYS A 11 15.69 -13.39 6.25
CA LYS A 11 15.46 -14.85 6.22
C LYS A 11 14.06 -15.22 6.71
N MET A 12 13.53 -14.49 7.69
CA MET A 12 12.16 -14.64 8.19
C MET A 12 11.09 -13.97 7.29
N LYS A 13 11.48 -13.38 6.16
CA LYS A 13 10.61 -12.64 5.22
C LYS A 13 9.96 -11.39 5.81
N LEU A 14 10.57 -10.81 6.85
CA LEU A 14 10.19 -9.54 7.47
C LEU A 14 10.83 -8.37 6.70
N TYR A 15 10.47 -8.21 5.43
CA TYR A 15 11.15 -7.27 4.54
C TYR A 15 10.87 -5.81 4.89
N GLY A 16 9.63 -5.46 5.23
CA GLY A 16 9.26 -4.11 5.66
C GLY A 16 10.00 -3.71 6.93
N MET A 17 10.02 -4.62 7.91
CA MET A 17 10.77 -4.45 9.16
C MET A 17 12.28 -4.29 8.90
N SER A 18 12.86 -5.13 8.05
CA SER A 18 14.30 -5.08 7.75
C SER A 18 14.70 -3.76 7.11
N ARG A 19 13.83 -3.20 6.26
CA ARG A 19 14.07 -1.95 5.54
C ARG A 19 13.95 -0.75 6.47
N SER A 20 12.88 -0.68 7.26
CA SER A 20 12.68 0.39 8.23
C SER A 20 13.76 0.38 9.31
N PHE A 21 14.15 -0.80 9.80
CA PHE A 21 15.25 -0.93 10.76
C PHE A 21 16.59 -0.47 10.16
N SER A 22 16.90 -0.86 8.93
CA SER A 22 18.13 -0.38 8.24
C SER A 22 18.11 1.14 8.08
N HIS A 23 17.01 1.72 7.64
CA HIS A 23 16.87 3.17 7.52
C HIS A 23 17.01 3.89 8.87
N ALA A 24 16.36 3.39 9.92
CA ALA A 24 16.43 4.00 11.25
C ALA A 24 17.87 3.95 11.82
N THR A 25 18.63 2.89 11.51
CA THR A 25 20.05 2.80 11.89
C THR A 25 20.92 3.79 11.13
N GLU A 26 20.68 3.98 9.83
CA GLU A 26 21.44 4.93 9.00
C GLU A 26 21.11 6.39 9.32
N SER A 27 19.85 6.69 9.63
CA SER A 27 19.38 8.05 9.91
C SER A 27 19.66 8.53 11.34
N GLY A 28 20.15 7.65 12.23
CA GLY A 28 20.36 7.96 13.65
C GLY A 28 19.07 8.20 14.45
N SER A 29 17.90 8.01 13.83
CA SER A 29 16.57 8.26 14.43
C SER A 29 16.23 7.28 15.55
N LEU A 30 16.98 6.19 15.68
CA LEU A 30 16.83 5.24 16.79
C LEU A 30 17.09 5.87 18.16
N ALA A 31 17.92 6.92 18.24
CA ALA A 31 18.26 7.55 19.51
C ALA A 31 17.10 8.35 20.12
N SER A 32 16.12 8.77 19.30
CA SER A 32 14.96 9.54 19.75
C SER A 32 13.72 8.68 20.03
N LEU A 33 13.74 7.41 19.63
CA LEU A 33 12.60 6.51 19.77
C LEU A 33 12.71 5.71 21.06
N THR A 34 11.62 5.65 21.81
CA THR A 34 11.49 4.68 22.89
C THR A 34 11.41 3.25 22.33
N PRO A 35 11.74 2.22 23.12
CA PRO A 35 11.64 0.83 22.67
C PRO A 35 10.25 0.44 22.14
N ASP A 36 9.19 0.96 22.76
CA ASP A 36 7.80 0.68 22.37
C ASP A 36 7.46 1.34 21.01
N GLU A 37 7.85 2.59 20.82
CA GLU A 37 7.66 3.31 19.54
C GLU A 37 8.43 2.64 18.41
N LEU A 38 9.66 2.19 18.68
CA LEU A 38 10.46 1.45 17.71
C LEU A 38 9.76 0.15 17.29
N ILE A 39 9.27 -0.64 18.24
CA ILE A 39 8.57 -1.88 17.94
C ILE A 39 7.29 -1.58 17.14
N SER A 40 6.49 -0.59 17.55
CA SER A 40 5.27 -0.21 16.84
C SER A 40 5.56 0.17 15.39
N LEU A 41 6.54 1.06 15.17
CA LEU A 41 6.97 1.49 13.84
C LEU A 41 7.43 0.30 12.97
N LEU A 42 8.23 -0.60 13.55
CA LEU A 42 8.75 -1.76 12.85
C LEU A 42 7.63 -2.73 12.43
N VAL A 43 6.65 -2.95 13.31
CA VAL A 43 5.49 -3.81 13.04
C VAL A 43 4.56 -3.19 11.99
N GLU A 44 4.25 -1.90 12.09
CA GLU A 44 3.44 -1.17 11.12
C GLU A 44 4.04 -1.26 9.72
N ASN A 45 5.34 -0.97 9.59
CA ASN A 45 6.03 -1.07 8.30
C ASN A 45 6.00 -2.48 7.69
N GLU A 46 6.11 -3.52 8.52
CA GLU A 46 5.98 -4.90 8.04
C GLU A 46 4.54 -5.24 7.64
N TRP A 47 3.56 -4.76 8.40
CA TRP A 47 2.15 -4.95 8.10
C TRP A 47 1.80 -4.33 6.74
N ASP A 48 2.17 -3.08 6.53
CA ASP A 48 1.92 -2.35 5.28
C ASP A 48 2.61 -3.02 4.10
N ASP A 49 3.87 -3.42 4.25
CA ASP A 49 4.60 -4.12 3.20
C ASP A 49 3.95 -5.47 2.86
N ARG A 50 3.36 -6.19 3.84
CA ARG A 50 2.59 -7.41 3.58
C ARG A 50 1.28 -7.13 2.86
N GLN A 51 0.55 -6.08 3.22
CA GLN A 51 -0.68 -5.69 2.52
C GLN A 51 -0.38 -5.29 1.07
N ASN A 52 0.65 -4.48 0.85
CA ASN A 52 1.10 -4.08 -0.48
C ASN A 52 1.51 -5.29 -1.31
N ARG A 53 2.33 -6.20 -0.77
CA ARG A 53 2.70 -7.45 -1.45
C ARG A 53 1.49 -8.32 -1.78
N ARG A 54 0.46 -8.34 -0.92
CA ARG A 54 -0.79 -9.08 -1.19
C ARG A 54 -1.57 -8.44 -2.32
N MET A 55 -1.75 -7.12 -2.29
CA MET A 55 -2.42 -6.35 -3.34
C MET A 55 -1.72 -6.53 -4.69
N ASP A 56 -0.39 -6.39 -4.73
CA ASP A 56 0.42 -6.59 -5.94
C ASP A 56 0.26 -7.98 -6.53
N ARG A 57 0.22 -9.02 -5.70
CA ARG A 57 -0.04 -10.39 -6.16
C ARG A 57 -1.43 -10.52 -6.78
N SER A 58 -2.45 -9.95 -6.16
CA SER A 58 -3.81 -9.94 -6.70
C SER A 58 -3.89 -9.19 -8.04
N LEU A 59 -3.28 -8.01 -8.14
CA LEU A 59 -3.21 -7.22 -9.38
C LEU A 59 -2.51 -7.98 -10.51
N ARG A 60 -1.37 -8.62 -10.22
CA ARG A 60 -0.66 -9.45 -11.20
C ARG A 60 -1.48 -10.67 -11.61
N GLY A 61 -2.21 -11.28 -10.67
CA GLY A 61 -3.10 -12.41 -10.93
C GLY A 61 -4.29 -12.08 -11.83
N ALA A 62 -4.85 -10.87 -11.70
CA ALA A 62 -5.99 -10.42 -12.49
C ALA A 62 -5.66 -10.16 -13.98
N ARG A 63 -4.37 -9.98 -14.32
CA ARG A 63 -3.89 -9.80 -15.70
C ARG A 63 -4.66 -8.72 -16.49
N PHE A 64 -4.92 -7.58 -15.86
CA PHE A 64 -5.55 -6.45 -16.54
C PHE A 64 -4.75 -6.03 -17.78
N ARG A 65 -5.43 -5.87 -18.92
CA ARG A 65 -4.82 -5.39 -20.17
C ARG A 65 -4.25 -3.97 -20.01
N TYR A 66 -4.96 -3.14 -19.26
CA TYR A 66 -4.57 -1.77 -18.94
C TYR A 66 -4.45 -1.65 -17.42
N LYS A 67 -3.31 -1.14 -16.95
CA LYS A 67 -3.11 -0.79 -15.53
C LYS A 67 -3.54 0.67 -15.40
N ALA A 68 -4.81 0.88 -15.13
CA ALA A 68 -5.38 2.21 -14.96
C ALA A 68 -5.74 2.43 -13.49
N THR A 69 -5.50 3.64 -12.98
CA THR A 69 -5.96 4.04 -11.64
C THR A 69 -6.96 5.19 -11.72
N VAL A 70 -7.69 5.43 -10.63
CA VAL A 70 -8.72 6.48 -10.58
C VAL A 70 -8.09 7.86 -10.69
N GLU A 71 -6.86 8.03 -10.23
CA GLU A 71 -6.08 9.27 -10.33
C GLU A 71 -5.72 9.64 -11.78
N GLU A 72 -5.69 8.66 -12.68
CA GLU A 72 -5.42 8.87 -14.10
C GLU A 72 -6.66 9.34 -14.89
N LEU A 73 -7.83 9.46 -14.23
CA LEU A 73 -9.05 9.93 -14.86
C LEU A 73 -8.96 11.43 -15.20
N ASP A 74 -9.06 11.72 -16.49
CA ASP A 74 -9.17 13.10 -16.98
C ASP A 74 -10.63 13.58 -16.89
N PHE A 75 -10.87 14.56 -16.02
CA PHE A 75 -12.17 15.22 -15.77
C PHE A 75 -12.34 16.54 -16.55
N ARG A 76 -11.53 16.79 -17.58
CA ARG A 76 -11.67 18.01 -18.39
C ARG A 76 -13.08 18.10 -19.03
N PRO A 77 -13.60 19.32 -19.24
CA PRO A 77 -14.98 19.54 -19.71
C PRO A 77 -15.35 18.87 -21.04
N GLY A 78 -14.37 18.50 -21.87
CA GLY A 78 -14.61 17.83 -23.15
C GLY A 78 -14.97 16.34 -23.06
N ARG A 79 -14.92 15.73 -21.88
CA ARG A 79 -15.22 14.29 -21.68
C ARG A 79 -16.60 14.02 -21.08
N GLU A 80 -17.31 15.07 -20.65
CA GLU A 80 -18.64 15.01 -20.02
C GLU A 80 -18.74 14.00 -18.85
N LEU A 81 -17.65 13.81 -18.10
CA LEU A 81 -17.62 12.94 -16.94
C LEU A 81 -18.00 13.68 -15.66
N ASP A 82 -19.05 13.22 -14.97
CA ASP A 82 -19.38 13.71 -13.63
C ASP A 82 -18.35 13.19 -12.61
N LYS A 83 -17.46 14.10 -12.19
CA LYS A 83 -16.42 13.83 -11.19
C LYS A 83 -17.00 13.30 -9.88
N ASN A 84 -18.12 13.83 -9.42
CA ASN A 84 -18.71 13.41 -8.14
C ASN A 84 -19.25 11.98 -8.23
N GLN A 85 -19.87 11.63 -9.36
CA GLN A 85 -20.36 10.29 -9.59
C GLN A 85 -19.21 9.28 -9.65
N LEU A 86 -18.17 9.55 -10.43
CA LEU A 86 -17.01 8.66 -10.56
C LEU A 86 -16.28 8.44 -9.23
N LEU A 87 -16.11 9.48 -8.42
CA LEU A 87 -15.48 9.34 -7.10
C LEU A 87 -16.33 8.52 -6.13
N ARG A 88 -17.68 8.63 -6.17
CA ARG A 88 -18.55 7.76 -5.38
C ARG A 88 -18.47 6.29 -5.82
N LEU A 89 -18.33 6.04 -7.12
CA LEU A 89 -18.12 4.69 -7.63
C LEU A 89 -16.73 4.16 -7.24
N ALA A 90 -15.71 5.01 -7.23
CA ALA A 90 -14.35 4.64 -6.82
C ALA A 90 -14.25 4.15 -5.37
N ASP A 91 -15.12 4.62 -4.48
CA ASP A 91 -15.22 4.15 -3.09
C ASP A 91 -15.68 2.68 -2.98
N GLY A 92 -16.25 2.11 -4.05
CA GLY A 92 -16.63 0.70 -4.08
C GLY A 92 -17.83 0.34 -3.21
N ALA A 93 -18.50 1.32 -2.58
CA ALA A 93 -19.67 1.10 -1.72
C ALA A 93 -20.81 0.33 -2.42
N TYR A 94 -20.96 0.48 -3.74
CA TYR A 94 -21.93 -0.23 -4.55
C TYR A 94 -21.72 -1.76 -4.52
N ILE A 95 -20.48 -2.23 -4.36
CA ILE A 95 -20.14 -3.66 -4.25
C ILE A 95 -20.76 -4.25 -2.98
N HIS A 96 -20.63 -3.55 -1.86
CA HIS A 96 -21.20 -3.97 -0.58
C HIS A 96 -22.74 -3.92 -0.56
N LYS A 97 -23.32 -3.00 -1.34
CA LYS A 97 -24.77 -2.85 -1.47
C LYS A 97 -25.40 -3.77 -2.52
N GLY A 98 -24.60 -4.43 -3.36
CA GLY A 98 -25.11 -5.23 -4.47
C GLY A 98 -25.76 -4.40 -5.58
N GLU A 99 -25.34 -3.15 -5.75
CA GLU A 99 -25.85 -2.24 -6.77
C GLU A 99 -25.15 -2.48 -8.12
N ASN A 100 -25.90 -2.41 -9.22
CA ASN A 100 -25.37 -2.62 -10.57
C ASN A 100 -24.94 -1.29 -11.20
N ILE A 101 -23.78 -1.29 -11.86
CA ILE A 101 -23.30 -0.17 -12.68
C ILE A 101 -23.46 -0.56 -14.15
N LEU A 102 -24.19 0.24 -14.90
CA LEU A 102 -24.31 0.14 -16.36
C LEU A 102 -23.35 1.14 -16.99
N MET A 103 -22.46 0.64 -17.86
CA MET A 103 -21.57 1.45 -18.69
C MET A 103 -22.02 1.28 -20.14
N THR A 104 -22.36 2.39 -20.80
CA THR A 104 -22.85 2.44 -22.18
C THR A 104 -21.87 3.20 -23.07
#